data_AF-A0A656K144-F1
#
_entry.id   AF-A0A656K144-F1
#
_cell.length_a   1.000
_cell.length_b   1.000
_cell.length_c   1.000
_cell.angle_alpha   90.00
_cell.angle_beta   90.00
_cell.angle_gamma   90.00
#
_symmetry.space_group_name_H-M   'P 1'
#
loop_
_entity.id
_entity.type
_entity.pdbx_description
1 polymer ?
#
loop_
_entity_poly.entity_id
_entity_poly.type
_entity_poly.pdbx_seq_one_letter_code
_entity_poly.pdbx_strand_id
1 'polypeptide(L)'
;CTFWRVQVFRMRARLPGTWIKSGLLVGTAGGVYLARGSLVGLDAGAALLVAAFVLKMLEMNNRRDARVLIFLGFFCVAVGYLFEDNLLWALFSLLPVGSLLAALIGLQQSDLAGKSADTLKLAFKLMAQAAPLMLLLFLFFPRLDPLWSLPQPSNKGVTGLSDNMAPGDMAELSKSPALVFRASFEGPMPARNQL
;
A
#
# COMPACT_ATOMS: atom_id res chain seq x y z
N CYS A 1 -1.70 20.16 2.40
CA CYS A 1 -2.34 20.19 1.06
C CYS A 1 -3.87 20.33 1.11
N THR A 2 -4.58 19.51 1.89
CA THR A 2 -6.06 19.56 2.01
C THR A 2 -6.57 20.92 2.49
N PHE A 3 -5.92 21.51 3.49
CA PHE A 3 -6.23 22.85 4.00
C PHE A 3 -6.05 23.95 2.94
N TRP A 4 -4.99 23.87 2.11
CA TRP A 4 -4.74 24.81 1.02
C TRP A 4 -5.85 24.75 -0.05
N ARG A 5 -6.33 23.57 -0.41
CA ARG A 5 -7.46 23.46 -1.35
C ARG A 5 -8.77 23.92 -0.75
N VAL A 6 -9.03 23.68 0.53
CA VAL A 6 -10.19 24.27 1.21
C VAL A 6 -10.10 25.80 1.16
N GLN A 7 -8.91 26.38 1.28
CA GLN A 7 -8.69 27.82 1.11
C GLN A 7 -8.81 28.31 -0.35
N VAL A 8 -8.35 27.53 -1.34
CA VAL A 8 -8.55 27.80 -2.78
C VAL A 8 -10.03 27.74 -3.17
N PHE A 9 -10.79 26.76 -2.65
CA PHE A 9 -12.24 26.68 -2.81
C PHE A 9 -12.98 27.84 -2.12
N ARG A 10 -12.39 28.40 -1.06
CA ARG A 10 -12.84 29.66 -0.42
C ARG A 10 -12.33 30.91 -1.15
N MET A 11 -11.84 30.79 -2.39
CA MET A 11 -11.29 31.87 -3.23
C MET A 11 -10.13 32.67 -2.59
N ARG A 12 -9.32 32.07 -1.70
CA ARG A 12 -8.20 32.76 -1.05
C ARG A 12 -6.81 32.46 -1.63
N ALA A 13 -6.67 31.58 -2.61
CA ALA A 13 -5.37 31.23 -3.18
C ALA A 13 -5.42 30.90 -4.68
N ARG A 14 -4.41 31.34 -5.43
CA ARG A 14 -4.23 31.06 -6.87
C ARG A 14 -3.58 29.68 -7.07
N LEU A 15 -3.95 28.99 -8.15
CA LEU A 15 -3.29 27.74 -8.53
C LEU A 15 -1.83 28.01 -8.95
N PRO A 16 -0.85 27.20 -8.52
CA PRO A 16 0.53 27.36 -8.93
C PRO A 16 0.68 27.13 -10.45
N GLY A 17 1.57 27.90 -11.10
CA GLY A 17 1.84 27.79 -12.54
C GLY A 17 2.42 26.43 -12.93
N THR A 18 2.20 26.03 -14.19
CA THR A 18 2.63 24.73 -14.77
C THR A 18 4.13 24.47 -14.62
N TRP A 19 4.97 25.50 -14.69
CA TRP A 19 6.43 25.42 -14.53
C TRP A 19 6.88 24.98 -13.13
N ILE A 20 6.17 25.40 -12.08
CA ILE A 20 6.47 24.99 -10.71
C ILE A 20 6.12 23.52 -10.53
N LYS A 21 5.07 23.03 -11.21
CA LYS A 21 4.64 21.62 -11.14
C LYS A 21 5.61 20.70 -11.86
N SER A 22 6.08 21.08 -13.04
CA SER A 22 7.11 20.32 -13.76
C SER A 22 8.42 20.29 -12.98
N GLY A 23 8.82 21.40 -12.36
CA GLY A 23 9.97 21.44 -11.46
C GLY A 23 9.82 20.52 -10.25
N LEU A 24 8.63 20.47 -9.65
CA LEU A 24 8.35 19.61 -8.50
C LEU A 24 8.28 18.12 -8.91
N LEU A 25 7.77 17.79 -10.10
CA LEU A 25 7.80 16.43 -10.66
C LEU A 25 9.23 15.95 -10.90
N VAL A 26 10.05 16.77 -11.57
CA VAL A 26 11.46 16.44 -11.83
C VAL A 26 12.24 16.35 -10.52
N GLY A 27 11.97 17.25 -9.57
CA GLY A 27 12.60 17.24 -8.25
C GLY A 27 12.22 16.01 -7.42
N THR A 28 10.95 15.58 -7.45
CA THR A 28 10.53 14.35 -6.74
C THR A 28 11.04 13.08 -7.42
N ALA A 29 11.03 13.01 -8.75
CA ALA A 29 11.63 11.90 -9.48
C ALA A 29 13.15 11.81 -9.24
N GLY A 30 13.85 12.94 -9.27
CA GLY A 30 15.27 13.03 -8.95
C GLY A 30 15.56 12.66 -7.49
N GLY A 31 14.73 13.11 -6.55
CA GLY A 31 14.84 12.75 -5.13
C GLY A 31 14.66 11.24 -4.89
N VAL A 32 13.68 10.61 -5.55
CA VAL A 32 13.48 9.16 -5.49
C VAL A 32 14.67 8.41 -6.09
N TYR A 33 15.19 8.88 -7.22
CA TYR A 33 16.38 8.29 -7.85
C TYR A 33 17.61 8.38 -6.96
N LEU A 34 17.86 9.53 -6.33
CA LEU A 34 18.99 9.72 -5.40
C LEU A 34 18.84 8.89 -4.12
N ALA A 35 17.62 8.72 -3.61
CA ALA A 35 17.37 7.97 -2.38
C ALA A 35 17.42 6.45 -2.56
N ARG A 36 17.06 5.93 -3.74
CA ARG A 36 16.94 4.47 -3.97
C ARG A 36 17.84 3.92 -5.07
N GLY A 37 18.56 4.76 -5.81
CA GLY A 37 19.44 4.36 -6.92
C GLY A 37 18.72 3.78 -8.15
N SER A 38 17.40 3.62 -8.09
CA SER A 38 16.57 3.09 -9.17
C SER A 38 15.17 3.72 -9.13
N LEU A 39 14.60 3.97 -10.30
CA LEU A 39 13.18 4.33 -10.50
C LEU A 39 12.31 3.09 -10.70
N VAL A 40 12.93 1.92 -10.89
CA VAL A 40 12.27 0.64 -11.10
C VAL A 40 12.29 -0.11 -9.77
N GLY A 41 11.09 -0.29 -9.20
CA GLY A 41 10.90 -0.96 -7.93
C GLY A 41 9.57 -0.57 -7.30
N LEU A 42 9.00 -1.49 -6.52
CA LEU A 42 7.73 -1.35 -5.82
C LEU A 42 7.71 -0.08 -4.94
N ASP A 43 8.76 0.04 -4.15
CA ASP A 43 9.17 1.20 -3.40
C ASP A 43 9.15 2.52 -4.19
N ALA A 44 9.95 2.62 -5.25
CA ALA A 44 10.09 3.83 -6.05
C ALA A 44 8.79 4.19 -6.77
N GLY A 45 8.07 3.19 -7.28
CA GLY A 45 6.76 3.34 -7.90
C GLY A 45 5.73 3.93 -6.95
N ALA A 46 5.67 3.45 -5.70
CA ALA A 46 4.77 4.01 -4.69
C ALA A 46 5.08 5.48 -4.38
N ALA A 47 6.37 5.84 -4.24
CA ALA A 47 6.77 7.23 -4.00
C ALA A 47 6.40 8.15 -5.17
N LEU A 48 6.66 7.72 -6.41
CA LEU A 48 6.28 8.46 -7.61
C LEU A 48 4.77 8.60 -7.76
N LEU A 49 4.02 7.58 -7.39
CA LEU A 49 2.57 7.57 -7.41
C LEU A 49 1.98 8.56 -6.39
N VAL A 50 2.50 8.59 -5.17
CA VAL A 50 2.10 9.59 -4.16
C VAL A 50 2.48 11.00 -4.62
N ALA A 51 3.67 11.18 -5.21
CA ALA A 51 4.07 12.46 -5.79
C ALA A 51 3.13 12.88 -6.93
N ALA A 52 2.79 11.96 -7.84
CA ALA A 52 1.83 12.19 -8.92
C ALA A 52 0.44 12.53 -8.39
N PHE A 53 -0.01 11.88 -7.30
CA PHE A 53 -1.27 12.20 -6.64
C PHE A 53 -1.28 13.64 -6.10
N VAL A 54 -0.21 14.04 -5.39
CA VAL A 54 -0.06 15.41 -4.87
C VAL A 54 -0.02 16.43 -6.00
N LEU A 55 0.73 16.16 -7.08
CA LEU A 55 0.81 17.03 -8.25
C LEU A 55 -0.52 17.14 -8.98
N LYS A 56 -1.20 16.01 -9.22
CA LYS A 56 -2.51 15.99 -9.86
C LYS A 56 -3.54 16.76 -9.02
N MET A 57 -3.38 16.73 -7.69
CA MET A 57 -4.19 17.51 -6.77
C MET A 57 -3.97 19.03 -6.96
N LEU A 58 -2.82 19.47 -7.45
CA LEU A 58 -2.57 20.87 -7.81
C LEU A 58 -3.05 21.24 -9.22
N GLU A 59 -3.47 20.29 -10.03
CA GLU A 59 -3.91 20.50 -11.42
C GLU A 59 -5.41 20.37 -11.63
N MET A 60 -6.14 19.80 -10.67
CA MET A 60 -7.57 19.57 -10.88
C MET A 60 -8.32 20.89 -11.06
N ASN A 61 -8.88 21.05 -12.27
CA ASN A 61 -9.64 22.22 -12.69
C ASN A 61 -11.03 21.81 -13.19
N ASN A 62 -11.17 20.59 -13.72
CA ASN A 62 -12.43 20.10 -14.26
C ASN A 62 -12.97 18.86 -13.52
N ARG A 63 -14.27 18.55 -13.66
CA ARG A 63 -14.89 17.34 -13.07
C ARG A 63 -14.20 16.04 -13.51
N ARG A 64 -13.61 16.03 -14.72
CA ARG A 64 -12.79 14.91 -15.21
C ARG A 64 -11.54 14.70 -14.35
N ASP A 65 -10.83 15.78 -14.01
CA ASP A 65 -9.63 15.70 -13.17
C ASP A 65 -9.95 15.24 -11.75
N ALA A 66 -11.11 15.66 -11.22
CA ALA A 66 -11.58 15.22 -9.90
C ALA A 66 -11.83 13.70 -9.85
N ARG A 67 -12.42 13.12 -10.91
CA ARG A 67 -12.58 11.66 -11.02
C ARG A 67 -11.24 10.94 -11.11
N VAL A 68 -10.30 11.44 -11.92
CA VAL A 68 -8.95 10.88 -12.02
C VAL A 68 -8.26 10.88 -10.66
N LEU A 69 -8.38 11.98 -9.91
CA LEU A 69 -7.82 12.07 -8.56
C LEU A 69 -8.42 11.07 -7.59
N ILE A 70 -9.73 10.85 -7.64
CA ILE A 70 -10.39 9.89 -6.77
C ILE A 70 -9.89 8.47 -7.05
N PHE A 71 -9.83 8.07 -8.33
CA PHE A 71 -9.29 6.77 -8.70
C PHE A 71 -7.82 6.62 -8.34
N LEU A 72 -7.03 7.67 -8.53
CA LEU A 72 -5.63 7.69 -8.11
C LEU A 72 -5.52 7.55 -6.57
N GLY A 73 -6.41 8.17 -5.81
CA GLY A 73 -6.49 8.01 -4.36
C GLY A 73 -6.84 6.58 -3.93
N PHE A 74 -7.80 5.93 -4.59
CA PHE A 74 -8.09 4.51 -4.34
C PHE A 74 -6.88 3.63 -4.66
N PHE A 75 -6.17 3.96 -5.75
CA PHE A 75 -4.95 3.25 -6.12
C PHE A 75 -3.83 3.46 -5.10
N CYS A 76 -3.65 4.66 -4.54
CA CYS A 76 -2.72 4.90 -3.42
C CYS A 76 -3.03 4.00 -2.22
N VAL A 77 -4.31 3.87 -1.84
CA VAL A 77 -4.72 3.01 -0.72
C VAL A 77 -4.38 1.55 -1.02
N ALA A 78 -4.70 1.07 -2.23
CA ALA A 78 -4.38 -0.29 -2.66
C ALA A 78 -2.86 -0.56 -2.65
N VAL A 79 -2.05 0.39 -3.14
CA VAL A 79 -0.59 0.30 -3.08
C VAL A 79 -0.07 0.33 -1.64
N GLY A 80 -0.75 1.04 -0.72
CA GLY A 80 -0.41 0.99 0.70
C GLY A 80 -0.49 -0.42 1.29
N TYR A 81 -1.47 -1.23 0.87
CA TYR A 81 -1.60 -2.63 1.29
C TYR A 81 -0.48 -3.54 0.79
N LEU A 82 0.35 -3.08 -0.15
CA LEU A 82 1.51 -3.81 -0.61
C LEU A 82 2.68 -3.73 0.39
N PHE A 83 2.66 -2.73 1.27
CA PHE A 83 3.65 -2.51 2.32
C PHE A 83 3.14 -2.94 3.70
N GLU A 84 1.86 -2.68 3.98
CA GLU A 84 1.24 -2.89 5.29
C GLU A 84 -0.05 -3.70 5.13
N ASP A 85 -0.05 -4.94 5.63
CA ASP A 85 -1.19 -5.87 5.58
C ASP A 85 -1.85 -6.08 6.95
N ASN A 86 -1.48 -5.27 7.94
CA ASN A 86 -1.95 -5.41 9.32
C ASN A 86 -3.40 -4.89 9.52
N LEU A 87 -4.05 -5.37 10.59
CA LEU A 87 -5.44 -5.02 10.90
C LEU A 87 -5.64 -3.52 11.21
N LEU A 88 -4.65 -2.85 11.82
CA LEU A 88 -4.74 -1.43 12.15
C LEU A 88 -4.75 -0.58 10.88
N TRP A 89 -3.92 -0.92 9.90
CA TRP A 89 -3.89 -0.29 8.59
C TRP A 89 -5.22 -0.49 7.87
N ALA A 90 -5.81 -1.69 7.97
CA ALA A 90 -7.12 -1.95 7.40
C ALA A 90 -8.20 -1.05 7.99
N LEU A 91 -8.25 -0.90 9.32
CA LEU A 91 -9.18 0.01 10.00
C LEU A 91 -8.94 1.47 9.62
N PHE A 92 -7.68 1.90 9.57
CA PHE A 92 -7.32 3.26 9.16
C PHE A 92 -7.78 3.55 7.74
N SER A 93 -7.62 2.58 6.81
CA SER A 93 -7.98 2.73 5.40
C SER A 93 -9.47 2.97 5.15
N LEU A 94 -10.35 2.64 6.10
CA LEU A 94 -11.79 2.91 6.00
C LEU A 94 -12.07 4.41 5.86
N LEU A 95 -11.27 5.27 6.50
CA LEU A 95 -11.42 6.72 6.44
C LEU A 95 -11.14 7.29 5.03
N PRO A 96 -9.95 7.07 4.42
CA PRO A 96 -9.70 7.54 3.06
C PRO A 96 -10.64 6.89 2.05
N VAL A 97 -10.91 5.58 2.15
CA VAL A 97 -11.86 4.89 1.24
C VAL A 97 -13.26 5.49 1.33
N GLY A 98 -13.78 5.69 2.54
CA GLY A 98 -15.08 6.30 2.74
C GLY A 98 -15.15 7.74 2.22
N SER A 99 -14.10 8.54 2.44
CA SER A 99 -14.03 9.91 1.92
C SER A 99 -13.96 9.97 0.39
N LEU A 100 -13.19 9.07 -0.25
CA LEU A 100 -13.07 8.96 -1.69
C LEU A 100 -14.37 8.49 -2.33
N LEU A 101 -15.06 7.54 -1.70
CA LEU A 101 -16.36 7.04 -2.13
C LEU A 101 -17.43 8.13 -2.02
N ALA A 102 -17.47 8.86 -0.89
CA ALA A 102 -18.36 10.00 -0.73
C ALA A 102 -18.07 11.10 -1.77
N ALA A 103 -16.81 11.40 -2.05
CA ALA A 103 -16.43 12.35 -3.09
C ALA A 103 -16.87 11.88 -4.50
N LEU A 104 -16.79 10.58 -4.78
CA LEU A 104 -17.23 10.00 -6.05
C LEU A 104 -18.75 10.12 -6.23
N ILE A 105 -19.51 9.74 -5.19
CA ILE A 105 -20.97 9.86 -5.16
C ILE A 105 -21.37 11.32 -5.36
N GLY A 106 -20.74 12.25 -4.63
CA GLY A 106 -21.03 13.68 -4.73
C GLY A 106 -20.71 14.28 -6.10
N LEU A 107 -19.67 13.80 -6.78
CA LEU A 107 -19.36 14.22 -8.16
C LEU A 107 -20.38 13.74 -9.19
N GLN A 108 -20.96 12.56 -8.94
CA GLN A 108 -21.94 11.91 -9.82
C GLN A 108 -23.35 12.46 -9.61
N GLN A 109 -23.67 12.94 -8.40
CA GLN A 109 -24.91 13.66 -8.12
C GLN A 109 -24.86 15.01 -8.86
N SER A 110 -25.71 15.17 -9.87
CA SER A 110 -25.79 16.38 -10.70
C SER A 110 -26.40 17.57 -9.97
N ASP A 111 -27.21 17.33 -8.93
CA ASP A 111 -27.91 18.37 -8.19
C ASP A 111 -27.17 18.84 -6.94
N LEU A 112 -26.89 20.14 -6.93
CA LEU A 112 -26.24 20.92 -5.87
C LEU A 112 -27.00 20.94 -4.51
N ALA A 113 -28.05 20.13 -4.34
CA ALA A 113 -28.93 20.15 -3.16
C ALA A 113 -28.78 18.94 -2.22
N GLY A 114 -27.98 17.94 -2.57
CA GLY A 114 -27.68 16.82 -1.67
C GLY A 114 -26.82 17.30 -0.50
N LYS A 115 -27.35 17.27 0.73
CA LYS A 115 -26.57 17.58 1.93
C LYS A 115 -25.35 16.66 1.97
N SER A 116 -24.15 17.21 2.17
CA SER A 116 -22.90 16.42 2.23
C SER A 116 -22.95 15.25 3.23
N ALA A 117 -23.80 15.37 4.26
CA ALA A 117 -24.08 14.32 5.22
C ALA A 117 -24.79 13.09 4.60
N ASP A 118 -25.70 13.29 3.65
CA ASP A 118 -26.44 12.21 2.99
C ASP A 118 -25.53 11.42 2.04
N THR A 119 -24.63 12.11 1.34
CA THR A 119 -23.59 11.49 0.51
C THR A 119 -22.65 10.62 1.35
N LEU A 120 -22.25 11.11 2.53
CA LEU A 120 -21.40 10.36 3.44
C LEU A 120 -22.14 9.15 4.03
N LYS A 121 -23.42 9.32 4.41
CA LYS A 121 -24.27 8.22 4.89
C LYS A 121 -24.44 7.13 3.83
N LEU A 122 -24.62 7.51 2.57
CA LEU A 122 -24.69 6.56 1.46
C LEU A 122 -23.38 5.81 1.27
N ALA A 123 -22.23 6.50 1.32
CA ALA A 123 -20.91 5.87 1.24
C ALA A 123 -20.71 4.82 2.34
N PHE A 124 -21.03 5.15 3.60
CA PHE A 124 -20.97 4.20 4.72
C PHE A 124 -21.93 3.02 4.55
N LYS A 125 -23.14 3.25 4.04
CA LYS A 125 -24.10 2.18 3.75
C LYS A 125 -23.56 1.20 2.70
N LEU A 126 -22.93 1.71 1.63
CA LEU A 126 -22.30 0.88 0.60
C LEU A 126 -21.11 0.10 1.16
N MET A 127 -20.27 0.72 2.01
CA MET A 127 -19.18 0.01 2.70
C MET A 127 -19.71 -1.09 3.62
N ALA A 128 -20.78 -0.84 4.37
CA ALA A 128 -21.40 -1.84 5.22
C ALA A 128 -21.98 -3.01 4.42
N GLN A 129 -22.52 -2.76 3.23
CA GLN A 129 -22.97 -3.80 2.30
C GLN A 129 -21.80 -4.57 1.65
N ALA A 130 -20.64 -3.94 1.50
CA ALA A 130 -19.43 -4.60 0.99
C ALA A 130 -18.77 -5.51 2.03
N ALA A 131 -18.95 -5.26 3.33
CA ALA A 131 -18.40 -6.08 4.41
C ALA A 131 -18.82 -7.58 4.36
N PRO A 132 -20.10 -7.96 4.17
CA PRO A 132 -20.47 -9.37 4.03
C PRO A 132 -19.86 -10.02 2.79
N LEU A 133 -19.75 -9.28 1.67
CA LEU A 133 -19.08 -9.76 0.48
C LEU A 133 -17.58 -10.00 0.74
N MET A 134 -16.94 -9.07 1.46
CA MET A 134 -15.55 -9.22 1.89
C MET A 134 -15.37 -10.47 2.77
N LEU A 135 -16.26 -10.71 3.74
CA LEU A 135 -16.19 -11.91 4.59
C LEU A 135 -16.36 -13.19 3.80
N LEU A 136 -17.28 -13.19 2.83
CA LEU A 136 -17.47 -14.31 1.92
C LEU A 136 -16.19 -14.57 1.12
N LEU A 137 -15.64 -13.54 0.45
CA LEU A 137 -14.37 -13.68 -0.28
C LEU A 137 -13.22 -14.10 0.65
N PHE A 138 -13.13 -13.57 1.86
CA PHE A 138 -12.08 -13.92 2.80
C PHE A 138 -12.15 -15.40 3.26
N LEU A 139 -13.35 -15.94 3.44
CA LEU A 139 -13.54 -17.32 3.89
C LEU A 139 -13.37 -18.34 2.75
N PHE A 140 -13.86 -18.00 1.55
CA PHE A 140 -13.93 -18.93 0.43
C PHE A 140 -12.79 -18.78 -0.59
N PHE A 141 -12.14 -17.61 -0.67
CA PHE A 141 -11.07 -17.38 -1.63
C PHE A 141 -9.73 -17.91 -1.11
N PRO A 142 -9.01 -18.74 -1.87
CA PRO A 142 -7.70 -19.24 -1.46
C PRO A 142 -6.70 -18.09 -1.36
N ARG A 143 -5.89 -18.07 -0.31
CA ARG A 143 -4.79 -17.11 -0.18
C ARG A 143 -3.69 -17.50 -1.16
N LEU A 144 -3.67 -16.85 -2.32
CA LEU A 144 -2.63 -17.02 -3.32
C LEU A 144 -1.40 -16.20 -2.92
N ASP A 145 -0.23 -16.79 -3.10
CA ASP A 145 1.03 -16.05 -2.98
C ASP A 145 1.09 -14.92 -4.02
N PRO A 146 1.81 -13.81 -3.73
CA PRO A 146 1.90 -12.69 -4.64
C PRO A 146 2.46 -13.12 -6.00
N LEU A 147 1.69 -12.91 -7.07
CA LEU A 147 2.10 -13.22 -8.45
C LEU A 147 3.23 -12.32 -8.96
N TRP A 148 3.53 -11.25 -8.21
CA TRP A 148 4.51 -10.21 -8.50
C TRP A 148 5.63 -10.20 -7.44
N SER A 149 5.94 -11.36 -6.86
CA SER A 149 7.14 -11.52 -6.04
C SER A 149 8.39 -11.28 -6.91
N LEU A 150 8.79 -10.01 -6.99
CA LEU A 150 10.18 -9.71 -7.25
C LEU A 150 10.99 -10.39 -6.14
N PRO A 151 12.12 -11.03 -6.45
CA PRO A 151 13.02 -11.52 -5.41
C PRO A 151 13.50 -10.31 -4.62
N GLN A 152 12.72 -9.93 -3.61
CA GLN A 152 13.25 -9.15 -2.52
C GLN A 152 14.35 -10.05 -1.95
N PRO A 153 15.54 -9.51 -1.64
CA PRO A 153 16.46 -10.19 -0.75
C PRO A 153 15.75 -10.31 0.60
N SER A 154 14.86 -11.29 0.69
CA SER A 154 14.26 -11.73 1.91
C SER A 154 15.44 -12.25 2.69
N ASN A 155 15.91 -11.44 3.63
CA ASN A 155 16.82 -11.87 4.69
C ASN A 155 16.14 -12.88 5.65
N LYS A 156 15.10 -13.57 5.15
CA LYS A 156 14.20 -14.54 5.78
C LYS A 156 13.91 -15.58 4.71
N GLY A 157 14.65 -16.69 4.71
CA GLY A 157 14.38 -17.75 3.74
C GLY A 157 15.46 -18.78 3.50
N VAL A 158 16.61 -18.70 4.18
CA VAL A 158 17.47 -19.86 4.38
C VAL A 158 17.67 -19.96 5.88
N THR A 159 16.87 -20.80 6.54
CA THR A 159 17.10 -21.18 7.94
C THR A 159 18.35 -22.07 7.98
N GLY A 160 19.50 -21.44 7.83
CA GLY A 160 20.82 -22.02 8.07
C GLY A 160 21.43 -21.33 9.28
N LEU A 161 22.41 -21.99 9.90
CA LEU A 161 23.18 -21.38 10.98
C LEU A 161 23.89 -20.13 10.42
N SER A 162 23.61 -18.95 10.97
CA SER A 162 24.34 -17.72 10.64
C SER A 162 25.67 -17.68 11.39
N ASP A 163 26.70 -17.06 10.78
CA ASP A 163 28.02 -16.86 11.41
C ASP A 163 27.97 -15.96 12.65
N ASN A 164 26.85 -15.26 12.87
CA ASN A 164 26.55 -14.53 14.10
C ASN A 164 25.36 -15.22 14.78
N MET A 165 25.51 -15.60 16.05
CA MET A 165 24.45 -16.21 16.87
C MET A 165 24.15 -15.34 18.10
N ALA A 166 22.88 -15.03 18.32
CA ALA A 166 22.38 -14.45 19.57
C ALA A 166 21.67 -15.51 20.43
N PRO A 167 21.59 -15.34 21.76
CA PRO A 167 20.83 -16.22 22.64
C PRO A 167 19.32 -16.10 22.34
N GLY A 168 18.82 -16.90 21.41
CA GLY A 168 17.42 -16.90 20.94
C GLY A 168 17.24 -17.58 19.59
N ASP A 169 18.23 -17.45 18.70
CA ASP A 169 18.17 -17.95 17.32
C ASP A 169 18.05 -19.49 17.27
N MET A 170 18.64 -20.20 18.24
CA MET A 170 18.53 -21.65 18.39
C MET A 170 17.11 -22.13 18.72
N ALA A 171 16.31 -21.31 19.42
CA ALA A 171 14.93 -21.64 19.75
C ALA A 171 13.97 -21.41 18.55
N GLU A 172 14.38 -20.59 17.59
CA GLU A 172 13.65 -20.39 16.33
C GLU A 172 13.99 -21.49 15.32
N LEU A 173 15.28 -21.89 15.24
CA LEU A 173 15.75 -23.02 14.42
C LEU A 173 15.10 -24.36 14.80
N SER A 174 14.88 -24.63 16.10
CA SER A 174 14.25 -25.88 16.55
C SER A 174 12.77 -26.01 16.17
N LYS A 175 12.11 -24.93 15.79
CA LYS A 175 10.71 -24.91 15.35
C LYS A 175 10.55 -25.15 13.85
N SER A 176 11.65 -25.13 13.09
CA SER A 176 11.62 -25.35 11.65
C SER A 176 11.65 -26.85 11.32
N PRO A 177 10.64 -27.41 10.61
CA PRO A 177 10.66 -28.80 10.17
C PRO A 177 11.51 -29.01 8.90
N ALA A 178 12.27 -28.00 8.46
CA ALA A 178 13.10 -28.07 7.26
C ALA A 178 14.26 -29.07 7.44
N LEU A 179 14.47 -29.91 6.44
CA LEU A 179 15.57 -30.88 6.42
C LEU A 179 16.93 -30.15 6.33
N VAL A 180 17.79 -30.32 7.33
CA VAL A 180 19.11 -29.66 7.37
C VAL A 180 20.17 -30.47 6.61
N PHE A 181 20.28 -31.77 6.89
CA PHE A 181 21.19 -32.66 6.16
C PHE A 181 20.72 -34.12 6.24
N ARG A 182 21.23 -34.95 5.32
CA ARG A 182 21.16 -36.41 5.39
C ARG A 182 22.60 -36.92 5.41
N ALA A 183 22.90 -37.82 6.33
CA ALA A 183 24.17 -38.53 6.38
C ALA A 183 23.94 -40.02 6.12
N SER A 184 24.82 -40.61 5.30
CA SER A 184 24.95 -42.05 5.13
C SER A 184 26.32 -42.47 5.61
N PHE A 185 26.39 -43.53 6.42
CA PHE A 185 27.64 -44.06 6.94
C PHE A 185 28.00 -45.33 6.18
N GLU A 186 29.27 -45.46 5.78
CA GLU A 186 29.80 -46.69 5.15
C GLU A 186 30.05 -47.83 6.17
N GLY A 187 29.76 -47.60 7.45
CA GLY A 187 29.92 -48.56 8.55
C GLY A 187 28.72 -48.59 9.51
N PRO A 188 28.83 -49.27 10.68
CA PRO A 188 27.75 -49.32 11.66
C PRO A 188 27.40 -47.92 12.18
N MET A 189 26.11 -47.67 12.39
CA MET A 189 25.60 -46.38 12.85
C MET A 189 26.25 -45.98 14.19
N PRO A 190 26.86 -44.79 14.31
CA PRO A 190 27.45 -44.31 15.56
C PRO A 190 26.42 -44.26 16.68
N ALA A 191 26.87 -44.41 17.92
CA ALA A 191 26.02 -44.18 19.09
C ALA A 191 25.52 -42.72 19.09
N ARG A 192 24.29 -42.49 19.58
CA ARG A 192 23.60 -41.19 19.52
C ARG A 192 24.36 -40.02 20.16
N ASN A 193 25.29 -40.30 21.07
CA ASN A 193 26.14 -39.28 21.70
C ASN A 193 27.34 -38.86 20.81
N GLN A 194 27.53 -39.50 19.67
CA GLN A 194 28.58 -39.23 18.68
C GLN A 194 28.00 -38.79 17.32
N LEU A 195 26.68 -38.62 17.24
CA LEU A 195 25.96 -38.02 16.12
C LEU A 195 25.74 -36.53 16.41
#